data_AF-A0A846BVJ5-F1
#
_entry.id   AF-A0A846BVJ5-F1
#
_cell.length_a   1.000
_cell.length_b   1.000
_cell.length_c   1.000
_cell.angle_alpha   90.00
_cell.angle_beta   90.00
_cell.angle_gamma   90.00
#
_symmetry.space_group_name_H-M   'P 1'
#
loop_
_entity.id
_entity.type
_entity.pdbx_description
1 polymer ?
#
loop_
_entity_poly.entity_id
_entity_poly.type
_entity_poly.pdbx_seq_one_letter_code
_entity_poly.pdbx_strand_id
1 'polypeptide(L)'
;MGVLIQRNIRNPQQRLEEAYNRQQLEDAFYRLLEEQSSCISLIQLTAASRVDVQQAKQYLEQQVEQLGAVPEVDLDGDTFYRFPKLRRRPSIDKSV
;
A
#
# COMPACT_ATOMS: atom_id res chain seq x y z
N MET A 1 22.44 2.99 41.94
CA MET A 1 22.23 2.24 40.68
C MET A 1 20.73 2.04 40.50
N GLY A 2 20.05 2.88 39.71
CA GLY A 2 18.62 2.74 39.43
C GLY A 2 18.37 3.14 37.98
N VAL A 3 18.11 2.15 37.14
CA VAL A 3 17.87 2.33 35.70
C VAL A 3 16.56 3.08 35.48
N LEU A 4 16.64 4.24 34.83
CA LEU A 4 15.48 5.00 34.37
C LEU A 4 14.83 4.22 33.22
N ILE A 5 13.69 3.58 33.52
CA ILE A 5 12.81 2.98 32.52
C ILE A 5 12.22 4.13 31.69
N GLN A 6 12.80 4.35 30.51
CA GLN A 6 12.30 5.31 29.53
C GLN A 6 10.98 4.77 28.93
N ARG A 7 9.86 5.06 29.59
CA ARG A 7 8.53 4.88 29.01
C ARG A 7 8.43 5.79 27.79
N ASN A 8 8.50 5.18 26.61
CA ASN A 8 8.31 5.84 25.33
C ASN A 8 6.82 6.23 25.18
N ILE A 9 6.43 7.39 25.72
CA ILE A 9 5.09 7.96 25.56
C ILE A 9 5.00 8.46 24.12
N ARG A 10 4.32 7.71 23.24
CA ARG A 10 4.02 8.17 21.88
C ARG A 10 3.04 9.35 21.96
N ASN A 11 3.38 10.47 21.34
CA ASN A 11 2.57 11.69 21.40
C ASN A 11 1.25 11.49 20.61
N PRO A 12 0.11 12.00 21.08
CA PRO A 12 -1.19 11.83 20.41
C PRO A 12 -1.21 12.43 19.00
N GLN A 13 -0.43 13.49 18.74
CA GLN A 13 -0.27 14.06 17.40
C GLN A 13 0.37 13.07 16.41
N GLN A 14 1.35 12.28 16.87
CA GLN A 14 1.99 11.26 16.02
C GLN A 14 1.00 10.16 15.67
N ARG A 15 0.11 9.76 16.59
CA ARG A 15 -0.90 8.74 16.31
C ARG A 15 -1.93 9.20 15.27
N LEU A 16 -2.28 10.48 15.30
CA LEU A 16 -3.18 11.08 14.31
C LEU A 16 -2.52 11.14 12.93
N GLU A 17 -1.25 11.54 12.87
CA GLU A 17 -0.47 11.53 11.62
C GLU A 17 -0.28 10.12 11.06
N GLU A 18 0.08 9.15 11.90
CA GLU A 18 0.17 7.73 11.54
C GLU A 18 -1.15 7.21 10.96
N ALA A 19 -2.28 7.53 11.61
CA ALA A 19 -3.60 7.12 11.15
C ALA A 19 -3.98 7.79 9.83
N TYR A 20 -3.70 9.09 9.68
CA TYR A 20 -3.97 9.83 8.45
C TYR A 20 -3.14 9.29 7.27
N ASN A 21 -1.84 9.10 7.46
CA ASN A 21 -0.95 8.54 6.44
C ASN A 21 -1.40 7.14 6.02
N ARG A 22 -1.82 6.32 6.99
CA ARG A 22 -2.34 4.99 6.70
C ARG A 22 -3.62 5.03 5.88
N GLN A 23 -4.56 5.93 6.20
CA GLN A 23 -5.75 6.13 5.38
C GLN A 23 -5.41 6.59 3.96
N GLN A 24 -4.46 7.50 3.79
CA GLN A 24 -4.01 7.96 2.47
C GLN A 24 -3.38 6.83 1.65
N LEU A 25 -2.60 5.96 2.29
CA LEU A 25 -2.02 4.77 1.65
C LEU A 25 -3.09 3.75 1.25
N GLU A 26 -4.07 3.49 2.12
CA GLU A 26 -5.18 2.58 1.83
C GLU A 26 -6.02 3.08 0.64
N ASP A 27 -6.43 4.35 0.65
CA ASP A 27 -7.22 4.95 -0.43
C ASP A 27 -6.47 4.91 -1.77
N ALA A 28 -5.20 5.37 -1.77
CA ALA A 28 -4.35 5.35 -2.95
C ALA A 28 -4.13 3.92 -3.47
N PHE A 29 -3.93 2.95 -2.58
CA PHE A 29 -3.71 1.56 -2.95
C PHE A 29 -4.93 0.96 -3.67
N TYR A 30 -6.12 1.08 -3.09
CA TYR A 30 -7.33 0.54 -3.72
C TYR A 30 -7.65 1.24 -5.04
N ARG A 31 -7.48 2.56 -5.10
CA ARG A 31 -7.65 3.32 -6.33
C ARG A 31 -6.69 2.82 -7.43
N LEU A 32 -5.41 2.61 -7.12
CA LEU A 32 -4.42 2.09 -8.06
C LEU A 32 -4.75 0.65 -8.49
N LEU A 33 -5.27 -0.19 -7.58
CA LEU A 33 -5.72 -1.54 -7.95
C LEU A 33 -6.83 -1.52 -9.00
N GLU A 34 -7.75 -0.55 -8.92
CA GLU A 34 -8.84 -0.36 -9.88
C GLU A 34 -8.37 0.25 -11.20
N GLU A 35 -7.52 1.28 -11.16
CA GLU A 35 -7.06 2.02 -12.36
C GLU A 35 -5.99 1.24 -13.15
N GLN A 36 -5.05 0.56 -12.48
CA GLN A 36 -3.84 0.01 -13.09
C GLN A 36 -3.84 -1.51 -13.25
N SER A 37 -5.02 -2.12 -13.40
CA SER A 37 -5.14 -3.58 -13.60
C SER A 37 -4.42 -4.43 -12.54
N SER A 38 -4.37 -3.93 -11.30
CA SER A 38 -3.69 -4.56 -10.15
C SER A 38 -2.15 -4.57 -10.20
N CYS A 39 -1.52 -3.73 -11.03
CA CYS A 39 -0.07 -3.48 -10.97
C CYS A 39 0.21 -2.17 -10.24
N ILE A 40 1.06 -2.20 -9.21
CA ILE A 40 1.38 -1.03 -8.38
C ILE A 40 2.90 -0.94 -8.18
N SER A 41 3.50 0.20 -8.51
CA SER A 41 4.87 0.53 -8.11
C SER A 41 4.92 1.39 -6.85
N LEU A 42 6.07 1.39 -6.20
CA LEU A 42 6.33 2.26 -5.05
C LEU A 42 6.15 3.74 -5.42
N ILE A 43 6.62 4.16 -6.61
CA ILE A 43 6.51 5.54 -7.08
C ILE A 43 5.04 5.92 -7.25
N GLN A 44 4.21 5.04 -7.84
CA GLN A 44 2.78 5.28 -8.00
C GLN A 44 2.07 5.44 -6.66
N LEU A 45 2.33 4.54 -5.71
CA LEU A 45 1.73 4.60 -4.38
C LEU A 45 2.15 5.87 -3.63
N THR A 46 3.44 6.23 -3.70
CA THR A 46 3.98 7.44 -3.06
C THR A 46 3.37 8.70 -3.68
N ALA A 47 3.30 8.78 -5.01
CA ALA A 47 2.74 9.91 -5.73
C ALA A 47 1.22 10.07 -5.49
N ALA A 48 0.49 8.96 -5.40
CA ALA A 48 -0.95 8.97 -5.18
C ALA A 48 -1.32 9.30 -3.72
N SER A 49 -0.64 8.72 -2.74
CA SER A 49 -0.91 8.93 -1.31
C SER A 49 -0.31 10.22 -0.75
N ARG A 50 0.72 10.77 -1.40
CA ARG A 50 1.53 11.91 -0.90
C ARG A 50 2.14 11.66 0.48
N VAL A 51 2.33 10.40 0.84
CA VAL A 51 3.00 9.96 2.08
C VAL A 51 4.49 9.78 1.81
N ASP A 52 5.31 9.87 2.86
CA ASP A 52 6.75 9.60 2.77
C ASP A 52 7.07 8.23 2.16
N VAL A 53 8.14 8.19 1.36
CA VAL A 53 8.57 7.00 0.60
C VAL A 53 8.85 5.79 1.50
N GLN A 54 9.39 5.98 2.70
CA GLN A 54 9.67 4.86 3.61
C GLN A 54 8.37 4.25 4.14
N GLN A 55 7.40 5.08 4.51
CA GLN A 55 6.08 4.63 4.96
C GLN A 55 5.32 3.93 3.83
N ALA A 56 5.34 4.49 2.62
CA ALA A 56 4.73 3.88 1.44
C ALA A 56 5.38 2.52 1.10
N LYS A 57 6.71 2.43 1.20
CA LYS A 57 7.45 1.19 0.97
C LYS A 57 7.04 0.11 1.98
N GLN A 58 7.07 0.43 3.27
CA GLN A 58 6.69 -0.52 4.32
C GLN A 58 5.24 -1.00 4.15
N TYR A 59 4.33 -0.11 3.79
CA TYR A 59 2.95 -0.47 3.53
C TYR A 59 2.82 -1.39 2.31
N LEU A 60 3.50 -1.07 1.20
CA LEU A 60 3.45 -1.86 -0.02
C LEU A 60 4.01 -3.27 0.22
N GLU A 61 5.16 -3.40 0.89
CA GLU A 61 5.75 -4.69 1.26
C GLU A 61 4.78 -5.52 2.12
N GLN A 62 4.10 -4.90 3.09
CA GLN A 62 3.07 -5.58 3.88
C GLN A 62 1.88 -6.06 3.03
N GLN A 63 1.41 -5.25 2.09
CA GLN A 63 0.33 -5.66 1.18
C GLN A 63 0.77 -6.80 0.27
N VAL A 64 2.02 -6.79 -0.19
CA VAL A 64 2.60 -7.87 -1.02
C VAL A 64 2.58 -9.19 -0.26
N GLU A 65 3.00 -9.20 1.00
CA GLU A 65 2.97 -10.39 1.86
C GLU A 65 1.54 -10.85 2.18
N GLN A 66 0.63 -9.92 2.45
CA GLN A 66 -0.75 -10.24 2.85
C GLN A 66 -1.64 -10.70 1.68
N LEU A 67 -1.46 -10.08 0.52
CA LEU A 67 -2.29 -10.32 -0.68
C LEU A 67 -1.61 -11.23 -1.70
N GLY A 68 -0.36 -11.64 -1.45
CA GLY A 68 0.39 -12.54 -2.32
C GLY A 68 0.73 -11.92 -3.67
N ALA A 69 1.16 -10.66 -3.67
CA ALA A 69 1.57 -10.00 -4.91
C ALA A 69 2.89 -10.56 -5.43
N VAL A 70 3.03 -10.60 -6.75
CA VAL A 70 4.25 -11.05 -7.43
C VAL A 70 5.07 -9.83 -7.83
N PRO A 71 6.35 -9.74 -7.41
CA PRO A 71 7.24 -8.71 -7.94
C PRO A 71 7.56 -9.00 -9.41
N GLU A 72 7.31 -8.03 -10.28
CA GLU A 72 7.71 -8.02 -11.68
C GLU A 72 8.69 -6.86 -11.91
N VAL A 73 9.62 -7.02 -12.84
CA VAL A 73 10.56 -5.97 -13.24
C VAL A 73 10.25 -5.60 -14.67
N ASP A 74 10.06 -4.31 -14.95
CA ASP A 74 9.79 -3.83 -16.30
C ASP A 74 11.09 -3.70 -17.12
N LEU A 75 10.96 -3.37 -18.41
CA LEU A 75 12.07 -3.26 -19.36
C LEU A 75 13.08 -2.16 -18.98
N ASP A 76 12.64 -1.16 -18.22
CA ASP A 76 13.51 -0.10 -17.69
C ASP A 76 14.28 -0.52 -16.43
N GLY A 77 13.95 -1.69 -15.85
CA GLY A 77 14.55 -2.18 -14.60
C GLY A 77 13.81 -1.75 -13.33
N ASP A 78 12.64 -1.11 -13.47
CA ASP A 78 11.78 -0.72 -12.36
C ASP A 78 11.00 -1.90 -11.78
N THR A 79 10.91 -1.99 -10.45
CA THR A 79 10.15 -3.02 -9.74
C THR A 79 8.68 -2.60 -9.57
N PHE A 80 7.79 -3.46 -10.04
CA PHE A 80 6.34 -3.36 -9.87
C PHE A 80 5.83 -4.57 -9.08
N TYR A 81 4.73 -4.38 -8.37
CA TYR A 81 4.05 -5.48 -7.68
C TYR A 81 2.71 -5.73 -8.32
N ARG A 82 2.52 -6.96 -8.80
CA ARG A 82 1.27 -7.40 -9.39
C ARG A 82 0.44 -8.14 -8.36
N PHE A 83 -0.66 -7.52 -7.98
CA PHE A 83 -1.65 -8.08 -7.08
C PHE A 83 -2.62 -8.99 -7.84
N PRO A 84 -3.14 -10.05 -7.20
CA PRO A 84 -4.21 -10.85 -7.79
C PRO A 84 -5.43 -9.98 -8.03
N LYS A 85 -5.95 -9.98 -9.26
CA LYS A 85 -7.12 -9.19 -9.62
C LYS A 85 -8.31 -9.59 -8.74
N LEU A 86 -9.01 -8.59 -8.22
CA LEU A 86 -10.36 -8.79 -7.68
C LEU A 86 -11.21 -9.36 -8.81
N ARG A 87 -11.39 -10.68 -8.83
CA ARG A 87 -12.36 -11.33 -9.72
C ARG A 87 -13.74 -10.89 -9.27
N ARG A 88 -14.18 -9.71 -9.70
CA ARG A 88 -15.61 -9.44 -9.83
C ARG A 88 -16.11 -10.59 -10.68
N ARG A 89 -17.01 -11.41 -10.12
CA ARG A 89 -17.70 -12.46 -10.87
C ARG A 89 -18.05 -11.85 -12.23
N PRO A 90 -17.74 -12.50 -13.36
CA PRO A 90 -18.28 -12.03 -14.63
C PRO A 90 -19.78 -11.92 -14.40
N SER A 91 -20.31 -10.70 -14.48
CA SER A 91 -21.73 -10.48 -14.59
C SER A 91 -22.14 -11.39 -15.73
N ILE A 92 -22.92 -12.42 -15.41
CA ILE A 92 -23.55 -13.30 -16.38
C ILE A 92 -24.30 -12.35 -17.30
N ASP A 93 -23.69 -12.10 -18.45
CA ASP A 93 -24.30 -11.44 -19.57
C ASP A 93 -25.37 -12.41 -20.05
N LYS A 94 -26.58 -12.27 -19.52
CA LYS A 94 -27.78 -12.82 -20.14
C LYS A 94 -28.03 -11.99 -21.39
N SER A 95 -27.25 -12.23 -22.45
CA SER A 95 -27.71 -11.91 -23.79
C SER A 95 -28.53 -13.11 -24.26
N VAL A 96 -29.84 -12.86 -24.27
CA VAL A 96 -30.92 -13.65 -24.88
C VAL A 96 -30.72 -13.76 -26.37
#